data_AF-A0A3D0HM41-F1
#
_entry.id   AF-A0A3D0HM41-F1
#
_cell.length_a   1.000
_cell.length_b   1.000
_cell.length_c   1.000
_cell.angle_alpha   90.00
_cell.angle_beta   90.00
_cell.angle_gamma   90.00
#
_symmetry.space_group_name_H-M   'P 1'
#
loop_
_entity.id
_entity.type
_entity.pdbx_description
1 polymer ?
#
loop_
_entity_poly.entity_id
_entity_poly.type
_entity_poly.pdbx_seq_one_letter_code
_entity_poly.pdbx_strand_id
1 'polypeptide(L)' 'MKKDGQKKFVRYKEGAEMYSMSMRKFQDMAKDAGAIYKVGKMALVNCELFETYLETFRI' A
#
# COMPACT_ATOMS: atom_id res chain seq x y z
N MET A 1 5.05 -6.42 20.39
CA MET A 1 5.12 -7.51 19.38
C MET A 1 5.26 -6.86 18.01
N LYS A 2 6.46 -6.82 17.43
CA LYS A 2 6.60 -6.43 16.03
C LYS A 2 6.16 -7.65 15.21
N LYS A 3 5.19 -7.51 14.31
CA LYS A 3 4.89 -8.55 13.32
C LYS A 3 6.09 -8.61 12.37
N ASP A 4 7.07 -9.44 12.69
CA ASP A 4 8.17 -9.80 11.81
C ASP A 4 7.57 -10.43 10.54
N GLY A 5 7.33 -9.62 9.51
CA GLY A 5 6.77 -10.09 8.25
C GLY A 5 6.06 -9.06 7.37
N GLN A 6 5.68 -7.89 7.90
CA GLN A 6 5.12 -6.84 7.03
C GLN A 6 6.26 -6.13 6.29
N LYS A 7 6.39 -6.43 5.00
CA LYS A 7 7.27 -5.65 4.11
C LYS A 7 6.83 -4.20 4.18
N LYS A 8 7.77 -3.30 4.51
CA LYS A 8 7.54 -1.85 4.51
C LYS A 8 7.10 -1.34 3.13
N PHE A 9 7.58 -1.99 2.08
CA PHE A 9 7.26 -1.66 0.69
C PHE A 9 6.78 -2.89 -0.07
N VAL A 10 5.66 -2.74 -0.77
CA VAL A 10 5.08 -3.77 -1.63
C VAL A 10 4.87 -3.24 -3.05
N ARG A 11 4.86 -4.13 -4.04
CA ARG A 11 4.42 -3.77 -5.40
C ARG A 11 2.89 -3.76 -5.46
N TYR A 12 2.32 -3.12 -6.49
CA TYR A 12 0.86 -3.08 -6.65
C TYR A 12 0.17 -4.43 -6.64
N LYS A 13 0.75 -5.45 -7.29
CA LYS A 13 0.17 -6.79 -7.30
C LYS A 13 0.14 -7.41 -5.91
N GLU A 14 1.27 -7.38 -5.21
CA GLU A 14 1.41 -7.94 -3.86
C GLU A 14 0.55 -7.17 -2.84
N GLY A 15 0.51 -5.84 -2.91
CA GLY A 15 -0.33 -5.02 -2.03
C GLY A 15 -1.83 -5.26 -2.28
N ALA A 16 -2.25 -5.36 -3.54
CA ALA A 16 -3.63 -5.69 -3.88
C ALA A 16 -4.06 -7.05 -3.31
N GLU A 17 -3.19 -8.07 -3.41
CA GLU A 17 -3.41 -9.38 -2.80
C GLU A 17 -3.44 -9.30 -1.26
N MET A 18 -2.50 -8.57 -0.65
CA MET A 18 -2.39 -8.41 0.81
C MET A 18 -3.65 -7.82 1.45
N TYR A 19 -4.22 -6.79 0.82
CA TYR A 19 -5.44 -6.15 1.31
C TYR A 19 -6.72 -6.73 0.68
N SER A 20 -6.62 -7.86 -0.05
CA SER A 20 -7.75 -8.54 -0.69
C SER A 20 -8.63 -7.60 -1.53
N MET A 21 -7.99 -6.72 -2.31
CA MET A 21 -8.66 -5.71 -3.12
C MET A 21 -8.16 -5.73 -4.58
N SER A 22 -8.92 -5.12 -5.48
CA SER A 22 -8.51 -5.05 -6.89
C SER A 22 -7.25 -4.19 -7.05
N MET A 23 -6.39 -4.58 -8.00
CA MET A 23 -5.14 -3.87 -8.27
C MET A 23 -5.36 -2.40 -8.62
N ARG A 24 -6.40 -2.10 -9.39
CA ARG A 24 -6.77 -0.72 -9.72
C ARG A 24 -7.15 0.08 -8.48
N LYS A 25 -7.98 -0.49 -7.59
CA LYS A 25 -8.40 0.20 -6.37
C LYS A 25 -7.23 0.42 -5.41
N PHE A 26 -6.33 -0.55 -5.29
CA PHE A 26 -5.10 -0.41 -4.51
C PHE A 26 -4.21 0.70 -5.08
N GLN A 27 -4.04 0.78 -6.40
CA GLN A 27 -3.26 1.85 -7.04
C GLN A 27 -3.85 3.24 -6.78
N ASP A 28 -5.17 3.39 -6.98
CA ASP A 28 -5.86 4.67 -6.76
C ASP A 28 -5.71 5.11 -5.29
N MET A 29 -5.96 4.21 -4.34
CA MET A 29 -5.83 4.51 -2.91
C MET A 29 -4.37 4.75 -2.49
N ALA A 30 -3.40 4.04 -3.06
CA ALA A 30 -1.99 4.29 -2.80
C ALA A 30 -1.55 5.67 -3.31
N LYS A 31 -2.15 6.13 -4.42
CA LYS A 31 -1.93 7.47 -4.96
C LYS A 31 -2.53 8.53 -4.06
N ASP A 32 -3.78 8.34 -3.64
CA ASP A 32 -4.48 9.28 -2.75
C ASP A 32 -3.79 9.36 -1.38
N ALA A 33 -3.29 8.22 -0.86
CA ALA A 33 -2.50 8.13 0.37
C ALA A 33 -1.11 8.78 0.26
N GLY A 34 -0.66 9.18 -0.93
CA GLY A 34 0.71 9.64 -1.15
C GLY A 34 1.77 8.56 -0.85
N ALA A 35 1.38 7.29 -0.90
CA ALA A 35 2.21 6.15 -0.47
C ALA A 35 3.06 5.56 -1.60
N ILE A 36 3.02 6.12 -2.83
CA ILE A 36 3.74 5.59 -4.00
C ILE A 36 5.15 6.16 -4.09
N TYR A 37 6.14 5.28 -4.12
CA TYR A 37 7.55 5.56 -4.36
C TYR A 37 7.95 5.05 -5.73
N LYS A 38 8.44 5.95 -6.59
CA LYS A 38 8.99 5.60 -7.89
C LYS A 38 10.49 5.35 -7.76
N VAL A 39 10.91 4.11 -8.01
CA VAL A 39 12.32 3.69 -8.01
C VAL A 39 12.67 3.20 -9.41
N GLY A 40 13.32 4.06 -10.19
CA GLY A 40 13.59 3.81 -11.60
C GLY A 40 12.29 3.59 -12.39
N LYS A 41 12.13 2.39 -12.96
CA LYS A 41 10.93 1.98 -13.73
C LYS A 41 9.88 1.24 -12.88
N MET A 42 10.08 1.13 -11.57
CA MET A 42 9.21 0.39 -10.66
C MET A 42 8.47 1.32 -9.70
N ALA A 43 7.26 0.92 -9.30
CA ALA A 43 6.47 1.57 -8.27
C ALA A 43 6.37 0.66 -7.04
N LEU A 44 6.70 1.21 -5.88
CA LEU A 44 6.56 0.59 -4.57
C LEU A 44 5.54 1.39 -3.76
N VAL A 45 4.75 0.71 -2.96
CA VAL A 45 3.78 1.33 -2.05
C VAL A 45 4.28 1.12 -0.63
N ASN A 46 4.40 2.21 0.13
CA ASN A 46 4.71 2.15 1.55
C ASN A 46 3.45 1.75 2.33
N CYS A 47 3.46 0.57 2.94
CA CYS A 47 2.31 0.04 3.66
C CYS A 47 1.97 0.89 4.90
N GLU A 48 2.95 1.50 5.57
CA GLU A 48 2.69 2.31 6.77
C GLU A 48 1.85 3.56 6.44
N LEU A 49 2.19 4.25 5.34
CA LEU A 49 1.43 5.41 4.86
C LEU A 49 0.05 5.00 4.35
N PHE A 50 -0.01 3.86 3.65
CA PHE A 50 -1.26 3.33 3.13
C PHE A 50 -2.23 2.92 4.26
N GLU A 51 -1.76 2.24 5.30
CA GLU A 51 -2.57 1.87 6.47
C GLU A 51 -3.03 3.10 7.25
N THR A 52 -2.16 4.10 7.42
CA THR A 52 -2.53 5.39 8.02
C THR A 52 -3.68 6.05 7.25
N TYR A 53 -3.64 5.98 5.92
CA TYR A 53 -4.73 6.47 5.07
C TYR A 53 -6.01 5.63 5.23
N LEU A 54 -5.91 4.31 5.33
CA LEU A 54 -7.07 3.44 5.55
C LEU A 54 -7.80 3.72 6.87
N GLU A 55 -7.08 4.03 7.95
CA GLU A 55 -7.68 4.41 9.23
C GLU A 55 -8.56 5.67 9.12
N THR A 56 -8.37 6.52 8.11
CA THR A 56 -9.24 7.68 7.87
C THR A 56 -10.65 7.32 7.38
N PHE A 57 -10.83 6.10 6.85
CA PHE A 57 -12.13 5.56 6.41
C PHE A 57 -12.85 4.74 7.48
N ARG A 58 -12.26 4.62 8.68
CA ARG A 58 -12.85 3.90 9.80
C ARG A 58 -14.08 4.66 10.31
N ILE A 59 -15.19 3.95 10.48
CA ILE A 59 -16.45 4.43 11.07
C ILE A 59 -16.66 3.74 12.42
#